data_AF-A0A5A7RZH5-F1
#
_entry.id   AF-A0A5A7RZH5-F1
#
_cell.length_a   1.000
_cell.length_b   1.000
_cell.length_c   1.000
_cell.angle_alpha   90.00
_cell.angle_beta   90.00
_cell.angle_gamma   90.00
#
_symmetry.space_group_name_H-M   'P 1'
#
loop_
_entity.id
_entity.type
_entity.pdbx_description
1 polymer ?
#
loop_
_entity_poly.entity_id
_entity_poly.type
_entity_poly.pdbx_seq_one_letter_code
_entity_poly.pdbx_strand_id
1 'polypeptide(L)' 'MREYRIKRGYNPDINSLVKEYFGVEGNVEEGLKFFFDGIGEIFIKREGQKLYIETRPSGKE' A
#
# COMPACT_ATOMS: atom_id res chain seq x y z
N MET A 1 -5.00 -8.99 -6.35
CA MET A 1 -5.34 -7.61 -5.96
C MET A 1 -6.52 -7.58 -5.00
N ARG A 2 -6.46 -6.77 -3.93
CA ARG A 2 -7.54 -6.51 -2.96
C ARG A 2 -7.94 -5.03 -3.04
N GLU A 3 -9.24 -4.73 -3.06
CA GLU A 3 -9.79 -3.37 -3.00
C GLU A 3 -10.37 -3.13 -1.60
N TYR A 4 -9.96 -2.03 -0.97
CA TYR A 4 -10.51 -1.53 0.29
C TYR A 4 -11.09 -0.14 0.08
N ARG A 5 -12.08 0.22 0.90
CA ARG A 5 -12.72 1.54 0.87
C ARG A 5 -12.46 2.30 2.16
N ILE A 6 -11.95 3.52 2.02
CA ILE A 6 -11.80 4.47 3.13
C ILE A 6 -13.19 4.97 3.51
N LYS A 7 -13.51 4.89 4.81
CA LYS A 7 -14.80 5.38 5.33
C LYS A 7 -14.97 6.88 5.07
N ARG A 8 -16.21 7.28 4.78
CA ARG A 8 -16.56 8.69 4.55
C ARG A 8 -16.24 9.53 5.78
N GLY A 9 -15.58 10.67 5.59
CA GLY A 9 -15.16 11.57 6.67
C GLY A 9 -13.86 11.15 7.37
N TYR A 10 -13.29 10.01 7.02
CA TYR A 10 -11.97 9.59 7.49
C TYR A 10 -10.94 9.90 6.39
N ASN A 11 -9.94 10.73 6.72
CA ASN A 11 -8.85 11.05 5.79
C ASN A 11 -7.51 10.59 6.38
N PRO A 12 -7.21 9.28 6.31
CA PRO A 12 -5.94 8.77 6.80
C PRO A 12 -4.80 9.23 5.88
N ASP A 13 -3.68 9.58 6.49
CA ASP A 13 -2.43 9.84 5.79
C ASP A 13 -1.73 8.51 5.49
N ILE A 14 -2.08 7.92 4.35
CA ILE A 14 -1.57 6.59 3.97
C ILE A 14 -0.05 6.63 3.74
N ASN A 15 0.51 7.75 3.25
CA ASN A 15 1.96 7.89 3.06
C ASN A 15 2.71 7.77 4.40
N SER A 16 2.24 8.46 5.43
CA SER A 16 2.81 8.38 6.78
C SER A 16 2.70 6.97 7.35
N LEU A 17 1.57 6.28 7.15
CA LEU A 17 1.41 4.89 7.58
C LEU A 17 2.41 3.96 6.86
N VAL A 18 2.58 4.10 5.54
CA VAL A 18 3.53 3.25 4.82
C VAL A 18 4.97 3.51 5.30
N LYS A 19 5.33 4.76 5.57
CA LYS A 19 6.63 5.11 6.16
C LYS A 19 6.81 4.52 7.56
N GLU A 20 5.78 4.59 8.41
CA GLU A 20 5.83 4.10 9.79
C GLU A 20 5.97 2.57 9.85
N TYR A 21 5.18 1.83 9.08
CA TYR A 21 5.14 0.36 9.16
C TYR A 21 6.17 -0.33 8.27
N PHE A 22 6.46 0.24 7.09
CA PHE A 22 7.32 -0.41 6.10
C PHE A 22 8.65 0.33 5.89
N GLY A 23 8.82 1.54 6.44
CA GLY A 23 10.03 2.34 6.26
C GLY A 23 10.21 2.89 4.85
N VAL A 24 9.15 2.84 4.02
CA VAL A 24 9.20 3.25 2.61
C VAL A 24 8.57 4.62 2.45
N GLU A 25 9.28 5.53 1.77
CA GLU A 25 8.75 6.83 1.35
C GLU A 25 8.34 6.78 -0.12
N GLY A 26 7.14 7.28 -0.42
CA GLY A 26 6.67 7.38 -1.80
C GLY A 26 5.26 7.94 -1.90
N ASN A 27 4.77 8.07 -3.14
CA ASN A 27 3.46 8.63 -3.42
C ASN A 27 2.43 7.53 -3.70
N VAL A 28 1.58 7.24 -2.72
CA VAL A 28 0.51 6.23 -2.89
C VAL A 28 -0.59 6.65 -3.86
N GLU A 29 -0.74 7.93 -4.20
CA GLU A 29 -1.75 8.38 -5.18
C GLU A 29 -1.33 8.02 -6.61
N GLU A 30 -0.04 8.12 -6.92
CA GLU A 30 0.52 7.71 -8.22
C GLU A 30 0.70 6.18 -8.31
N GLY A 31 0.79 5.51 -7.16
CA GLY A 31 1.01 4.08 -7.04
C GLY A 31 2.41 3.81 -6.50
N LEU A 32 2.45 3.15 -5.36
CA LEU A 32 3.66 2.83 -4.62
C LEU A 32 3.96 1.34 -4.72
N LYS A 33 5.11 1.00 -5.29
CA LYS A 33 5.58 -0.38 -5.41
C LYS A 33 6.86 -0.55 -4.59
N PHE A 34 6.89 -1.53 -3.70
CA PHE A 34 8.05 -1.82 -2.86
C PHE A 34 8.14 -3.30 -2.52
N PHE A 35 9.30 -3.72 -2.03
CA PHE A 35 9.52 -5.08 -1.55
C PHE A 35 9.69 -5.06 -0.03
N PHE A 36 9.06 -6.01 0.66
CA PHE A 36 9.21 -6.18 2.10
C PHE A 36 9.57 -7.62 2.43
N ASP A 37 10.62 -7.80 3.22
CA ASP A 37 11.08 -9.13 3.62
C ASP A 37 9.99 -9.87 4.42
N GLY A 38 9.73 -11.12 4.06
CA GLY A 38 8.67 -11.95 4.65
C GLY A 38 7.26 -11.77 4.05
N ILE A 39 7.02 -10.74 3.24
CA ILE A 39 5.75 -10.57 2.49
C ILE A 39 5.99 -10.70 0.98
N GLY A 40 7.06 -10.09 0.48
CA GLY A 40 7.40 -10.02 -0.93
C GLY A 40 7.11 -8.67 -1.56
N GLU A 41 6.70 -8.68 -2.83
CA GLU A 41 6.44 -7.47 -3.59
C GLU A 41 5.04 -6.94 -3.28
N ILE A 42 4.96 -5.69 -2.85
CA ILE A 42 3.74 -5.01 -2.45
C ILE A 42 3.53 -3.81 -3.38
N PHE A 43 2.31 -3.68 -3.89
CA PHE A 43 1.85 -2.54 -4.66
C PHE A 43 0.63 -1.94 -3.98
N ILE A 44 0.71 -0.65 -3.64
CA ILE A 44 -0.34 0.12 -2.98
C ILE A 44 -0.68 1.31 -3.86
N LYS A 45 -1.95 1.46 -4.22
CA LYS A 45 -2.43 2.64 -4.96
C LYS A 45 -3.69 3.17 -4.31
N ARG A 46 -3.76 4.47 -4.05
CA ARG A 46 -4.95 5.16 -3.59
C ARG A 46 -5.59 5.89 -4.76
N GLU A 47 -6.90 5.72 -4.92
CA GLU A 47 -7.71 6.44 -5.91
C GLU A 47 -8.93 7.03 -5.20
N GLY A 48 -8.80 8.28 -4.75
CA GLY A 48 -9.81 8.96 -3.94
C GLY A 48 -10.08 8.25 -2.61
N GLN A 49 -11.26 7.61 -2.51
CA GLN A 49 -11.69 6.83 -1.32
C GLN A 49 -11.40 5.34 -1.45
N LYS A 50 -10.82 4.88 -2.56
CA LYS A 50 -10.47 3.47 -2.77
C LYS A 50 -8.98 3.27 -2.54
N LEU A 51 -8.63 2.16 -1.92
CA LEU A 51 -7.26 1.73 -1.69
C LEU A 51 -7.08 0.35 -2.30
N TYR A 52 -6.19 0.28 -3.29
CA TYR A 52 -5.82 -0.93 -3.99
C TYR A 52 -4.53 -1.46 -3.39
N ILE A 53 -4.54 -2.72 -2.98
CA ILE A 53 -3.36 -3.39 -2.44
C ILE A 53 -3.18 -4.70 -3.19
N GLU A 54 -2.01 -4.88 -3.80
CA GLU A 54 -1.57 -6.14 -4.38
C GLU A 54 -0.31 -6.58 -3.66
N THR A 55 -0.34 -7.79 -3.09
CA THR A 55 0.82 -8.44 -2.49
C THR A 55 1.13 -9.68 -3.32
N ARG A 56 2.34 -9.74 -3.86
CA ARG A 56 2.88 -10.94 -4.49
C ARG A 56 3.87 -11.55 -3.52
N PRO A 57 3.63 -12.81 -3.06
CA PRO A 57 4.58 -13.46 -2.18
C PRO A 57 5.95 -13.50 -2.84
N SER A 58 7.00 -13.21 -2.07
CA SER A 58 8.36 -13.58 -2.46
C SER A 58 8.44 -15.09 -2.36
N GLY A 59 7.93 -15.78 -3.37
CA GLY A 59 8.14 -17.20 -3.51
C GLY A 59 9.63 -17.46 -3.49
N LYS A 60 10.14 -18.00 -2.37
CA LYS A 60 11.13 -19.06 -2.50
C LYS A 60 10.36 -20.23 -3.11
N GLU A 61 10.69 -20.48 -4.37
CA GLU A 61 10.48 -21.77 -5.03
C GLU A 61 11.07 -22.91 -4.17
#